data_AF-A0A2G9MK71-F1
#
_entry.id   AF-A0A2G9MK71-F1
#
_cell.length_a   1.000
_cell.length_b   1.000
_cell.length_c   1.000
_cell.angle_alpha   90.00
_cell.angle_beta   90.00
_cell.angle_gamma   90.00
#
_symmetry.space_group_name_H-M   'P 1'
#
loop_
_entity.id
_entity.type
_entity.pdbx_description
1 polymer ?
#
loop_
_entity_poly.entity_id
_entity_poly.type
_entity_poly.pdbx_seq_one_letter_code
_entity_poly.pdbx_strand_id
1 'polypeptide(L)' 'MIVPINSENIVYTKQFQGLCKKPYYGHSKGCPNFEKKEGCPLGLTLIDKVLDFSKDICVVYTEFNVGGVC' A
#
# COMPACT_ATOMS: atom_id res chain seq x y z
N MET A 1 19.52 -0.41 0.00
CA MET A 1 19.66 -1.59 0.88
C MET A 1 18.71 -2.67 0.39
N ILE A 2 19.08 -3.94 0.58
CA ILE A 2 18.27 -5.11 0.24
C ILE A 2 18.11 -5.92 1.52
N VAL A 3 16.88 -6.14 1.96
CA VAL A 3 16.59 -6.90 3.18
C VAL A 3 15.55 -7.98 2.91
N PRO A 4 15.76 -9.22 3.38
CA PRO A 4 14.72 -10.24 3.34
C PRO A 4 13.59 -9.85 4.29
N ILE A 5 12.36 -10.21 3.94
CA ILE A 5 11.19 -9.98 4.80
C ILE A 5 10.40 -11.27 4.97
N ASN A 6 9.79 -11.45 6.14
CA ASN A 6 8.78 -12.49 6.32
C ASN A 6 7.50 -12.05 5.60
N SER A 7 7.08 -12.82 4.59
CA SER A 7 5.88 -12.58 3.80
C SER A 7 4.60 -12.49 4.66
N GLU A 8 4.56 -13.13 5.83
CA GLU A 8 3.45 -13.06 6.78
C GLU A 8 3.25 -11.66 7.37
N ASN A 9 4.30 -10.84 7.38
CA ASN A 9 4.23 -9.45 7.84
C ASN A 9 3.60 -8.51 6.80
N ILE A 10 3.43 -8.96 5.55
CA ILE A 10 2.83 -8.17 4.49
C ILE A 10 1.31 -8.32 4.58
N VAL A 11 0.61 -7.28 5.01
CA VAL A 11 -0.86 -7.28 5.08
C VAL A 11 -1.44 -6.69 3.79
N TYR A 12 -2.21 -7.48 3.02
CA TYR A 12 -2.70 -7.08 1.70
C TYR A 12 -4.17 -7.43 1.41
N THR A 13 -5.05 -7.40 2.42
CA THR A 13 -6.45 -7.79 2.23
C THR A 13 -7.29 -6.74 1.47
N LYS A 14 -8.44 -7.16 0.92
CA LYS A 14 -9.41 -6.24 0.27
C LYS A 14 -9.90 -5.11 1.19
N GLN A 15 -9.82 -5.29 2.51
CA GLN A 15 -10.16 -4.25 3.47
C GLN A 15 -9.31 -2.97 3.26
N PHE A 16 -8.04 -3.13 2.91
CA PHE A 16 -7.13 -2.01 2.66
C PHE A 16 -7.49 -1.25 1.38
N GLN A 17 -8.07 -1.92 0.37
CA GLN A 17 -8.64 -1.23 -0.80
C GLN A 17 -9.81 -0.31 -0.43
N GLY A 18 -10.48 -0.58 0.70
CA GLY A 18 -11.57 0.24 1.24
C GLY A 18 -11.11 1.48 2.04
N LEU A 19 -9.82 1.65 2.32
CA LEU A 19 -9.32 2.79 3.10
C LEU A 19 -9.56 4.14 2.42
N CYS A 20 -9.71 4.16 1.09
CA CYS A 20 -10.09 5.36 0.37
C CYS A 20 -11.46 5.92 0.80
N LYS A 21 -12.32 5.13 1.46
CA LYS A 21 -13.61 5.61 2.01
C LYS A 21 -13.47 6.26 3.39
N LYS A 22 -12.32 6.11 4.06
CA LYS A 22 -12.10 6.63 5.42
C LYS A 22 -11.80 8.14 5.37
N PRO A 23 -12.35 8.93 6.31
CA PRO A 23 -11.98 10.34 6.45
C PRO A 23 -10.49 10.52 6.70
N TYR A 24 -9.90 11.57 6.12
CA TYR A 24 -8.53 12.03 6.40
C TYR A 24 -8.45 13.56 6.30
N TYR A 25 -7.30 14.14 6.63
CA TYR A 25 -7.11 15.61 6.65
C TYR A 25 -7.56 16.24 5.32
N GLY A 26 -8.46 17.24 5.39
CA GLY A 26 -9.06 17.91 4.21
C GLY A 26 -10.16 17.14 3.49
N HIS A 27 -10.46 15.91 3.90
CA HIS A 27 -11.37 14.99 3.20
C HIS A 27 -12.24 14.20 4.18
N SER A 28 -13.23 14.87 4.75
CA SER A 28 -14.13 14.30 5.78
C SER A 28 -14.99 13.13 5.29
N LYS A 29 -15.14 12.95 3.98
CA LYS A 29 -15.89 11.84 3.36
C LYS A 29 -14.98 10.79 2.70
N GLY A 30 -13.67 10.88 2.93
CA GLY A 30 -12.67 10.08 2.23
C GLY A 30 -12.31 10.63 0.85
N CYS A 31 -11.65 9.80 0.04
CA CYS A 31 -11.06 10.18 -1.23
C CYS A 31 -12.12 10.73 -2.19
N PRO A 32 -11.97 11.97 -2.69
CA PRO A 32 -12.95 12.58 -3.59
C PRO A 32 -12.97 11.91 -4.97
N ASN A 33 -11.96 11.11 -5.28
CA ASN A 33 -11.78 10.41 -6.56
C ASN A 33 -12.10 8.91 -6.47
N PHE A 34 -12.67 8.47 -5.37
CA PHE A 34 -13.10 7.09 -5.18
C PHE A 34 -14.00 6.63 -6.34
N GLU A 35 -13.62 5.54 -7.01
CA GLU A 35 -14.29 4.95 -8.19
C GLU A 35 -14.39 5.87 -9.43
N LYS A 36 -13.68 7.01 -9.47
CA LYS A 36 -13.77 7.97 -10.58
C LYS A 36 -12.75 7.78 -11.69
N LYS A 37 -11.78 6.87 -11.53
CA LYS A 37 -10.73 6.63 -12.53
C LYS A 37 -10.34 5.16 -12.62
N GLU A 38 -9.79 4.79 -13.77
CA GLU A 38 -9.10 3.52 -13.94
C GLU A 38 -7.93 3.42 -12.95
N GLY A 39 -7.73 2.24 -12.36
CA GLY A 39 -6.75 2.05 -11.30
C GLY A 39 -7.21 2.47 -9.90
N CYS A 40 -8.50 2.78 -9.69
CA CYS A 40 -9.05 2.84 -8.33
C CYS A 40 -8.92 1.46 -7.65
N PRO A 41 -8.51 1.41 -6.37
CA PRO A 41 -8.07 0.16 -5.74
C PRO A 41 -9.17 -0.90 -5.63
N LEU A 42 -10.44 -0.51 -5.65
CA LEU A 42 -11.56 -1.45 -5.68
C LEU A 42 -11.64 -2.16 -7.01
N GLY A 43 -11.47 -3.48 -6.95
CA GLY A 43 -11.47 -4.33 -8.13
C GLY A 43 -10.09 -4.59 -8.73
N LEU A 44 -9.03 -3.96 -8.20
CA LEU A 44 -7.67 -4.34 -8.58
C LEU A 44 -7.28 -5.68 -7.97
N THR A 45 -6.48 -6.41 -8.73
CA THR A 45 -5.77 -7.60 -8.31
C THR A 45 -4.93 -7.30 -7.06
N LEU A 46 -5.07 -8.15 -6.03
CA LEU A 46 -4.25 -8.04 -4.83
C LEU A 46 -2.81 -8.46 -5.11
N ILE A 47 -1.87 -7.94 -4.32
CA ILE A 47 -0.44 -8.12 -4.57
C ILE A 47 -0.01 -9.59 -4.49
N ASP A 48 -0.67 -10.43 -3.71
CA ASP A 48 -0.41 -11.89 -3.63
C ASP A 48 -0.86 -12.69 -4.84
N LYS A 49 -1.61 -12.06 -5.75
CA LYS A 49 -1.94 -12.64 -7.05
C LYS A 49 -0.95 -12.23 -8.13
N VAL A 50 -0.11 -11.22 -7.84
CA VAL A 50 0.94 -10.73 -8.73
C VAL A 50 2.30 -11.31 -8.33
N LEU A 51 2.55 -11.40 -7.02
CA LEU A 51 3.78 -11.88 -6.41
C LEU A 51 3.54 -13.23 -5.74
N ASP A 52 4.47 -14.15 -5.93
CA ASP A 52 4.46 -15.46 -5.29
C ASP A 52 5.06 -15.39 -3.90
N PHE A 53 4.19 -15.30 -2.88
CA PHE A 53 4.60 -15.18 -1.48
C PHE A 53 5.11 -16.50 -0.87
N SER A 54 5.08 -17.61 -1.63
CA SER A 54 5.72 -18.86 -1.23
C SER A 54 7.24 -18.85 -1.42
N LYS A 55 7.76 -17.86 -2.16
CA LYS A 55 9.20 -17.64 -2.38
C LYS A 55 9.75 -16.63 -1.38
N ASP A 56 11.06 -16.63 -1.24
CA ASP A 56 11.76 -15.60 -0.48
C ASP A 56 11.52 -14.22 -1.10
N ILE A 57 11.03 -13.28 -0.29
CA ILE A 57 10.79 -11.90 -0.69
C ILE A 57 11.83 -11.00 -0.05
N CYS A 58 12.37 -10.08 -0.86
CA CYS A 58 13.24 -9.01 -0.39
C CYS A 58 12.62 -7.64 -0.68
N VAL A 59 12.85 -6.69 0.21
CA VAL A 59 12.56 -5.27 -0.01
C VAL A 59 13.85 -4.57 -0.42
N VAL A 60 13.77 -3.84 -1.53
CA VAL A 60 14.81 -2.91 -1.96
C VAL A 60 14.37 -1.51 -1.57
N TYR A 61 15.12 -0.85 -0.69
CA TYR A 61 14.78 0.48 -0.19
C TYR A 61 15.99 1.37 0.00
N THR A 62 15.74 2.67 0.13
CA THR A 62 16.73 3.67 0.54
C THR A 62 16.22 4.40 1.77
N GLU A 63 17.13 4.88 2.60
CA GLU A 63 16.81 5.72 3.75
C GLU A 63 17.15 7.17 3.43
N PHE A 64 16.31 8.08 3.92
CA PHE A 64 16.56 9.52 3.86
C PHE A 64 16.06 10.16 5.15
N ASN A 65 16.82 11.11 5.68
CA ASN A 65 16.40 11.88 6.85
C ASN A 65 15.31 12.87 6.45
N VAL A 66 14.12 12.71 7.01
CA VAL A 66 13.02 13.67 6.87
C VAL A 66 13.05 14.62 8.06
N GLY A 67 13.19 15.92 7.80
CA GLY A 67 13.16 16.94 8.87
C GLY A 67 14.44 17.04 9.72
N GLY A 68 15.57 16.51 9.22
CA GLY A 68 16.87 16.72 9.85
C GLY A 68 17.32 18.17 9.68
N VAL A 69 17.23 18.94 10.77
CA VAL A 69 17.79 20.28 11.05
C VAL A 69 18.02 21.18 9.82
N CYS A 70 17.08 22.11 9.60
CA CYS A 70 17.36 23.35 8.87
C CYS A 70 18.30 24.25 9.67
#